data_AF-A0ABD5N2G9-F1
#
_entry.id   AF-A0ABD5N2G9-F1
#
_cell.length_a   1.000
_cell.length_b   1.000
_cell.length_c   1.000
_cell.angle_alpha   90.00
_cell.angle_beta   90.00
_cell.angle_gamma   90.00
#
_symmetry.space_group_name_H-M   'P 1'
#
loop_
_entity.id
_entity.type
_entity.pdbx_description
1 polymer ?
#
loop_
_entity_poly.entity_id
_entity_poly.type
_entity_poly.pdbx_seq_one_letter_code
_entity_poly.pdbx_strand_id
1 'polypeptide(L)'
;MTQKRERIQVIYDILKVIQEKNGNIKPTHIMYKANLSSQMLNEYVSDLIQRKLIVEVKTKSSKEYSLTELGHEYIQKYSSVAEFMNTFGLSS
;
A
#
# COMPACT_ATOMS: atom_id res chain seq x y z
N MET A 1 -8.47 -14.29 13.57
CA MET A 1 -7.04 -13.95 13.36
C MET A 1 -6.68 -13.64 11.90
N THR A 2 -7.49 -14.08 10.92
CA THR A 2 -7.25 -13.93 9.47
C THR A 2 -7.32 -12.48 8.96
N GLN A 3 -8.32 -11.69 9.40
CA GLN A 3 -8.51 -10.30 8.91
C GLN A 3 -7.33 -9.37 9.13
N LYS A 4 -6.55 -9.56 10.21
CA LYS A 4 -5.41 -8.69 10.52
C LYS A 4 -4.24 -8.95 9.56
N ARG A 5 -4.04 -10.21 9.13
CA ARG A 5 -3.09 -10.57 8.07
C ARG A 5 -3.54 -10.01 6.72
N GLU A 6 -4.83 -10.14 6.39
CA GLU A 6 -5.40 -9.60 5.16
C GLU A 6 -5.21 -8.08 5.05
N ARG A 7 -5.45 -7.32 6.13
CA ARG A 7 -5.27 -5.86 6.12
C ARG A 7 -3.82 -5.44 5.86
N ILE A 8 -2.85 -6.11 6.48
CA ILE A 8 -1.41 -5.81 6.29
C ILE A 8 -1.00 -6.10 4.85
N GLN A 9 -1.52 -7.19 4.26
CA GLN A 9 -1.29 -7.55 2.87
C GLN A 9 -1.91 -6.52 1.91
N VAL A 10 -3.15 -6.10 2.13
CA VAL A 10 -3.80 -5.05 1.32
C VAL A 10 -3.02 -3.73 1.37
N ILE A 11 -2.55 -3.33 2.56
CA ILE A 11 -1.67 -2.15 2.71
C ILE A 11 -0.40 -2.32 1.89
N TYR A 12 0.27 -3.48 2.00
CA TYR A 12 1.47 -3.77 1.22
C TYR A 12 1.21 -3.70 -0.29
N ASP A 13 0.11 -4.28 -0.76
CA ASP A 13 -0.26 -4.27 -2.17
C ASP A 13 -0.50 -2.84 -2.68
N ILE A 14 -1.22 -2.00 -1.93
CA ILE A 14 -1.41 -0.58 -2.28
C ILE A 14 -0.05 0.14 -2.39
N LEU A 15 0.81 -0.01 -1.37
CA LEU A 15 2.11 0.65 -1.34
C LEU A 15 3.02 0.18 -2.49
N LYS A 16 3.01 -1.12 -2.78
CA LYS A 16 3.76 -1.71 -3.91
C LYS A 16 3.27 -1.18 -5.25
N VAL A 17 1.96 -1.05 -5.43
CA VAL A 17 1.37 -0.48 -6.66
C VAL A 17 1.80 0.97 -6.86
N ILE A 18 1.87 1.77 -5.80
CA ILE A 18 2.39 3.15 -5.87
C ILE A 18 3.88 3.13 -6.23
N GLN A 19 4.67 2.22 -5.64
CA GLN A 19 6.11 2.08 -5.93
C GLN A 19 6.37 1.74 -7.41
N GLU A 20 5.61 0.79 -7.97
CA GLU A 20 5.72 0.36 -9.38
C GLU A 20 5.42 1.48 -10.39
N LYS A 21 4.71 2.53 -9.97
CA LYS A 21 4.40 3.71 -10.80
C LYS A 21 5.34 4.88 -10.51
N ASN A 22 6.63 4.59 -10.30
CA ASN A 22 7.67 5.58 -9.95
C ASN A 22 7.32 6.42 -8.71
N GLY A 23 6.52 5.87 -7.78
CA GLY A 23 6.13 6.57 -6.56
C GLY A 23 5.07 7.66 -6.78
N ASN A 24 4.34 7.67 -7.90
CA ASN A 24 3.23 8.58 -8.09
C ASN A 24 2.08 7.93 -8.89
N ILE A 25 0.88 7.91 -8.34
CA ILE A 25 -0.24 7.21 -8.97
C ILE A 25 -1.59 7.88 -8.73
N LYS A 26 -2.47 7.81 -9.74
CA LYS A 26 -3.86 8.24 -9.64
C LYS A 26 -4.71 7.23 -8.86
N PRO A 27 -5.72 7.67 -8.08
CA PRO A 27 -6.60 6.79 -7.32
C PRO A 27 -7.22 5.67 -8.16
N THR A 28 -7.60 5.97 -9.40
CA THR A 28 -8.19 5.00 -10.34
C THR A 28 -7.28 3.83 -10.66
N HIS A 29 -5.96 4.06 -10.73
CA HIS A 29 -5.00 2.99 -11.01
C HIS A 29 -4.71 2.13 -9.78
N ILE A 30 -4.79 2.68 -8.57
CA ILE A 30 -4.70 1.89 -7.33
C ILE A 30 -5.90 0.94 -7.24
N MET A 31 -7.11 1.46 -7.53
CA MET A 31 -8.34 0.67 -7.46
C MET A 31 -8.30 -0.58 -8.35
N TYR A 32 -7.87 -0.42 -9.61
CA TYR A 32 -7.78 -1.52 -10.56
C TYR A 32 -6.74 -2.58 -10.18
N LYS A 33 -5.66 -2.20 -9.50
CA LYS A 33 -4.58 -3.13 -9.15
C LYS A 33 -4.77 -3.80 -7.79
N ALA A 34 -5.39 -3.13 -6.83
CA ALA A 34 -5.56 -3.63 -5.47
C ALA A 34 -6.84 -4.49 -5.28
N ASN A 35 -7.67 -4.66 -6.32
CA ASN A 35 -8.96 -5.34 -6.26
C ASN A 35 -9.90 -4.77 -5.17
N LEU A 36 -9.85 -3.45 -4.96
CA LEU A 36 -10.60 -2.74 -3.93
C LEU A 36 -11.81 -2.02 -4.54
N SER A 37 -12.91 -1.95 -3.77
CA SER A 37 -13.99 -1.01 -4.06
C SER A 37 -13.53 0.44 -3.80
N SER A 38 -14.21 1.42 -4.39
CA SER A 38 -13.92 2.84 -4.19
C SER A 38 -14.03 3.27 -2.72
N GLN A 39 -14.95 2.69 -1.96
CA GLN A 39 -15.10 2.95 -0.53
C GLN A 39 -13.92 2.41 0.27
N MET A 40 -13.55 1.14 0.07
CA MET A 40 -12.41 0.54 0.77
C MET A 40 -11.12 1.29 0.45
N LEU A 41 -10.90 1.64 -0.82
CA LEU A 41 -9.72 2.40 -1.21
C LEU A 41 -9.61 3.72 -0.45
N ASN A 42 -10.70 4.48 -0.31
CA ASN A 42 -10.68 5.73 0.44
C ASN A 42 -10.37 5.54 1.92
N GLU A 43 -10.91 4.50 2.56
CA GLU A 43 -10.60 4.16 3.95
C GLU A 43 -9.11 3.82 4.12
N TYR A 44 -8.57 2.96 3.25
CA TYR A 44 -7.15 2.60 3.28
C TYR A 44 -6.25 3.79 2.99
N VAL A 45 -6.54 4.58 1.96
CA VAL A 45 -5.74 5.77 1.62
C VAL A 45 -5.76 6.77 2.77
N SER A 46 -6.91 7.02 3.39
CA SER A 46 -7.03 7.90 4.55
C SER A 46 -6.15 7.41 5.71
N ASP A 47 -6.19 6.11 6.01
CA ASP A 47 -5.34 5.49 7.03
C ASP A 47 -3.85 5.59 6.69
N LEU A 48 -3.47 5.37 5.43
CA LEU A 48 -2.08 5.43 4.98
C LEU A 48 -1.52 6.85 5.06
N ILE A 49 -2.33 7.87 4.73
CA ILE A 49 -1.99 9.28 4.89
C ILE A 49 -1.85 9.62 6.38
N GLN A 50 -2.80 9.19 7.22
CA GLN A 50 -2.74 9.42 8.67
C GLN A 50 -1.49 8.80 9.30
N ARG A 51 -1.08 7.63 8.81
CA ARG A 51 0.14 6.92 9.22
C ARG A 51 1.41 7.44 8.54
N LYS A 52 1.31 8.46 7.68
CA LYS A 52 2.42 9.06 6.92
C LYS A 52 3.18 8.06 6.02
N LEU A 53 2.50 7.00 5.58
CA LEU A 53 3.06 6.02 4.63
C LEU A 53 2.95 6.51 3.18
N ILE A 54 1.95 7.35 2.90
CA ILE A 54 1.75 8.01 1.61
C ILE A 54 1.39 9.48 1.84
N VAL A 55 1.53 10.29 0.79
CA VAL A 55 1.11 11.68 0.76
C VAL A 55 0.20 11.94 -0.46
N GLU A 56 -0.83 12.76 -0.27
CA GLU A 56 -1.63 13.28 -1.38
C GLU A 56 -0.89 14.46 -2.03
N VAL A 57 -0.53 14.30 -3.30
CA VAL A 57 0.02 15.36 -4.15
C VAL A 57 -1.11 15.88 -5.03
N LYS A 58 -1.52 17.13 -4.79
CA LYS A 58 -2.48 17.81 -5.66
C LYS A 58 -1.76 18.39 -6.87
N THR A 59 -2.00 17.82 -8.05
CA THR A 59 -1.60 18.45 -9.32
C THR A 59 -2.76 19.31 -9.86
N LYS A 60 -2.47 20.22 -10.79
CA LYS A 60 -3.45 21.15 -11.38
C LYS A 60 -4.69 20.48 -11.99
N SER A 61 -4.64 19.17 -12.24
CA SER A 61 -5.69 18.43 -12.94
C SER A 61 -6.09 17.11 -12.27
N SER A 62 -5.42 16.66 -11.21
CA SER A 62 -5.70 15.37 -10.57
C SER A 62 -5.17 15.30 -9.13
N LYS A 63 -5.81 14.46 -8.30
CA LYS A 63 -5.20 13.99 -7.05
C LYS A 63 -4.32 12.80 -7.38
N GLU A 64 -3.09 12.83 -6.89
CA GLU A 64 -2.16 11.73 -7.02
C GLU A 64 -1.61 11.37 -5.64
N TYR A 65 -1.16 10.12 -5.49
CA TYR A 65 -0.58 9.63 -4.25
C TYR A 65 0.86 9.25 -4.46
N SER A 66 1.72 9.73 -3.56
CA SER A 66 3.14 9.40 -3.55
C SER A 66 3.56 8.69 -2.28
N LEU A 67 4.54 7.81 -2.41
CA LEU A 67 5.15 7.14 -1.27
C LEU A 67 6.02 8.11 -0.47
N THR A 68 5.99 7.95 0.85
CA THR A 68 6.97 8.56 1.74
C THR A 68 8.13 7.60 1.98
N GLU A 69 9.18 8.10 2.63
CA GLU A 69 10.27 7.26 3.13
C GLU A 69 9.77 6.16 4.08
N LEU A 70 8.81 6.48 4.96
CA LEU A 70 8.15 5.50 5.83
C LEU A 70 7.37 4.44 5.03
N GLY A 71 6.74 4.84 3.92
CA GLY A 71 6.07 3.92 3.01
C GLY A 71 7.04 2.93 2.38
N HIS A 72 8.21 3.40 1.94
CA HIS A 72 9.28 2.53 1.43
C HIS A 72 9.82 1.58 2.50
N GLU A 73 10.04 2.06 3.72
CA GLU A 73 10.51 1.25 4.84
C GLU A 73 9.50 0.15 5.18
N TYR A 74 8.20 0.45 5.14
CA TYR A 74 7.14 -0.54 5.35
C TYR A 74 7.21 -1.68 4.31
N ILE A 75 7.36 -1.33 3.02
CA ILE A 75 7.47 -2.32 1.95
C ILE A 75 8.67 -3.25 2.20
N GLN A 76 9.83 -2.68 2.54
CA GLN A 76 11.04 -3.46 2.81
C GLN A 76 10.86 -4.40 4.01
N LYS A 77 10.38 -3.89 5.14
CA LYS A 77 10.13 -4.70 6.35
C LYS A 77 9.13 -5.81 6.09
N TYR A 78 8.05 -5.52 5.38
CA TYR A 78 7.05 -6.54 5.03
C TYR A 78 7.68 -7.63 4.16
N SER A 79 8.47 -7.26 3.14
CA SER A 79 9.15 -8.21 2.26
C SER A 79 10.11 -9.10 3.03
N SER A 80 10.92 -8.56 3.94
CA SER A 80 11.83 -9.36 4.78
C SER A 80 11.08 -10.33 5.69
N VAL A 81 9.96 -9.91 6.28
CA VAL A 81 9.13 -10.78 7.11
C VAL A 81 8.46 -11.89 6.28
N ALA A 82 7.94 -11.55 5.10
CA ALA A 82 7.32 -12.51 4.20
C ALA A 82 8.34 -13.55 3.69
N GLU A 83 9.54 -13.09 3.31
CA GLU A 83 10.64 -13.96 2.92
C GLU A 83 11.06 -14.88 4.06
N PHE A 84 11.24 -14.34 5.28
CA PHE A 84 11.54 -15.14 6.46
C PHE A 84 10.48 -16.22 6.70
N MET A 85 9.19 -15.85 6.68
CA MET A 85 8.10 -16.82 6.86
C MET A 85 8.15 -17.93 5.81
N ASN A 86 8.45 -17.58 4.54
CA ASN A 86 8.58 -18.54 3.45
C ASN A 86 9.80 -19.46 3.62
N THR A 87 10.97 -18.91 3.95
CA THR A 87 12.21 -19.66 4.16
C THR A 87 12.09 -20.69 5.28
N PHE A 88 11.36 -20.36 6.34
CA PHE A 88 11.19 -21.25 7.51
C PHE A 88 9.89 -22.05 7.50
N GLY A 89 9.11 -22.03 6.41
CA GLY A 89 7.85 -22.78 6.30
C GLY A 89 6.74 -22.35 7.28
N LEU A 90 6.86 -21.14 7.84
CA LEU A 90 5.95 -20.57 8.85
C LEU A 90 4.73 -19.89 8.21
N SER A 91 4.58 -19.95 6.90
CA SER A 91 3.46 -19.40 6.13
C SER A 91 2.20 -20.27 6.16
N SER A 92 2.17 -21.31 7.00
CA SER A 92 1.04 -22.25 7.15
C SER A 92 -0.18 -21.63 7.83
#